data_AF-X5PRP1-F1
#
_entry.id   AF-X5PRP1-F1
#
_cell.length_a   1.000
_cell.length_b   1.000
_cell.length_c   1.000
_cell.angle_alpha   90.00
_cell.angle_beta   90.00
_cell.angle_gamma   90.00
#
_symmetry.space_group_name_H-M   'P 1'
#
loop_
_entity.id
_entity.type
_entity.pdbx_description
1 polymer ?
#
loop_
_entity_poly.entity_id
_entity_poly.type
_entity_poly.pdbx_seq_one_letter_code
_entity_poly.pdbx_strand_id
1 'polypeptide(L)' 'MDTSKHVFQLHGVNAAEDPVLRKKLRRKEMVAFFEEAPPTVIAIEACGGST' A
#
# COMPACT_ATOMS: atom_id res chain seq x y z
N MET A 1 6.83 6.01 2.98
CA MET A 1 5.51 6.27 2.39
C MET A 1 5.33 7.77 2.34
N ASP A 2 5.14 8.34 1.15
CA ASP A 2 4.87 9.77 1.02
C ASP A 2 3.43 10.07 1.47
N THR A 3 3.31 10.68 2.65
CA THR A 3 2.00 10.99 3.26
C THR A 3 1.29 12.17 2.59
N SER A 4 1.99 12.94 1.77
CA SER A 4 1.45 14.03 0.95
C SER A 4 0.82 13.54 -0.36
N LYS A 5 1.01 12.26 -0.74
CA LYS A 5 0.31 11.69 -1.90
C LYS A 5 -1.16 11.43 -1.60
N HIS A 6 -1.99 11.79 -2.57
CA HIS A 6 -3.43 11.53 -2.55
C HIS A 6 -3.79 10.19 -3.20
N VAL A 7 -2.82 9.52 -3.81
CA VAL A 7 -2.97 8.29 -4.57
C VAL A 7 -1.86 7.31 -4.18
N PHE A 8 -2.25 6.09 -3.87
CA PHE A 8 -1.42 4.97 -3.46
C PHE A 8 -1.63 3.82 -4.44
N GLN A 9 -0.56 3.10 -4.77
CA GLN A 9 -0.64 1.85 -5.51
C GLN A 9 -0.39 0.72 -4.53
N LEU A 10 -1.37 -0.14 -4.37
CA LEU A 10 -1.28 -1.36 -3.58
C LEU A 10 -0.94 -2.51 -4.51
N HIS A 11 0.18 -3.15 -4.23
CA HIS A 11 0.66 -4.33 -4.92
C HIS A 11 0.80 -5.47 -3.91
N GLY A 12 0.16 -6.60 -4.18
CA GLY A 12 0.30 -7.82 -3.38
C GLY A 12 0.68 -8.99 -4.26
N VAL A 13 1.61 -9.82 -3.76
CA VAL A 13 2.08 -11.03 -4.43
C VAL A 13 1.77 -12.26 -3.60
N ASN A 14 1.62 -13.42 -4.25
CA ASN A 14 1.50 -14.70 -3.57
C ASN A 14 2.90 -15.26 -3.19
N ALA A 15 2.94 -16.48 -2.65
CA ALA A 15 4.18 -17.16 -2.28
C ALA A 15 5.10 -17.52 -3.48
N ALA A 16 4.55 -17.53 -4.69
CA ALA A 16 5.30 -17.72 -5.94
C ALA A 16 5.71 -16.38 -6.58
N GLU A 17 5.56 -15.27 -5.85
CA GLU A 17 5.82 -13.89 -6.31
C GLU A 17 4.89 -13.40 -7.43
N ASP A 18 3.81 -14.12 -7.73
CA ASP A 18 2.84 -13.69 -8.73
C ASP A 18 1.97 -12.55 -8.19
N PRO A 19 1.73 -11.50 -8.98
CA PRO A 19 0.89 -10.37 -8.59
C PRO A 19 -0.58 -10.80 -8.50
N VAL A 20 -1.09 -10.93 -7.27
CA VAL A 20 -2.49 -11.29 -6.99
C VAL A 20 -3.36 -10.09 -6.63
N LEU A 21 -2.75 -8.94 -6.35
CA LEU A 21 -3.45 -7.71 -6.00
C LEU A 21 -2.79 -6.49 -6.65
N ARG A 22 -3.58 -5.72 -7.40
CA ARG A 22 -3.19 -4.43 -7.96
C ARG A 22 -4.36 -3.45 -7.80
N LYS A 23 -4.22 -2.48 -6.91
CA LYS A 23 -5.26 -1.47 -6.65
C LYS A 23 -4.67 -0.07 -6.57
N LYS A 24 -5.31 0.86 -7.27
CA LYS A 24 -5.06 2.30 -7.09
C LYS A 24 -6.04 2.83 -6.06
N LEU A 25 -5.54 3.29 -4.92
CA LEU A 25 -6.33 3.72 -3.77
C LEU A 25 -6.07 5.18 -3.45
N ARG A 26 -7.11 5.92 -3.07
CA ARG A 26 -6.98 7.20 -2.38
C ARG A 26 -6.67 6.96 -0.91
N ARG A 27 -6.21 7.99 -0.20
CA ARG A 27 -5.85 7.89 1.23
C ARG A 27 -6.94 7.23 2.08
N LYS A 28 -8.20 7.65 1.94
CA LYS A 28 -9.33 7.08 2.69
C LYS A 28 -9.59 5.61 2.36
N GLU A 29 -9.37 5.22 1.11
CA GLU A 29 -9.61 3.85 0.63
C GLU A 29 -8.49 2.92 1.08
N MET A 30 -7.26 3.44 1.20
CA MET A 30 -6.14 2.68 1.76
C MET A 30 -6.36 2.37 3.24
N VAL A 31 -6.82 3.35 4.04
CA VAL A 31 -7.14 3.13 5.45
C VAL A 31 -8.25 2.08 5.59
N ALA A 32 -9.38 2.28 4.92
CA ALA A 32 -10.50 1.32 4.96
C ALA A 32 -10.08 -0.09 4.52
N PHE A 33 -9.23 -0.21 3.49
CA PHE A 33 -8.73 -1.50 3.02
C PHE A 33 -7.95 -2.27 4.11
N PHE A 34 -7.08 -1.59 4.86
CA PHE A 34 -6.29 -2.24 5.90
C PHE A 34 -7.07 -2.42 7.22
N GLU A 35 -8.15 -1.69 7.44
CA GLU A 35 -9.06 -1.92 8.58
C GLU A 35 -9.82 -3.26 8.46
N GLU A 36 -10.17 -3.68 7.24
CA GLU A 36 -10.80 -4.98 6.99
C GLU A 36 -9.81 -6.16 6.96
N ALA A 37 -8.51 -5.88 6.91
CA ALA A 37 -7.49 -6.91 6.87
C ALA A 37 -7.28 -7.52 8.27
N PRO A 38 -6.95 -8.83 8.37
CA PRO A 38 -6.45 -9.41 9.62
C PRO A 38 -5.25 -8.62 10.15
N PRO A 39 -5.01 -8.58 11.48
CA PRO A 39 -3.85 -7.91 12.06
C PRO A 39 -2.57 -8.32 11.34
N THR A 40 -1.92 -7.36 10.69
CA THR A 40 -0.78 -7.57 9.81
C THR A 40 0.29 -6.55 10.11
N VAL A 41 1.56 -6.97 10.04
CA VAL A 41 2.70 -6.07 10.17
C VAL A 41 2.90 -5.32 8.86
N ILE A 42 2.84 -3.99 8.92
CA ILE A 42 3.09 -3.11 7.78
C ILE A 42 4.49 -2.49 7.93
N ALA A 43 5.40 -2.81 7.00
CA ALA A 43 6.68 -2.14 6.90
C ALA A 43 6.55 -0.87 6.06
N ILE A 44 7.14 0.23 6.55
CA ILE A 44 7.10 1.53 5.88
C ILE A 44 8.52 2.01 5.64
N GLU A 45 8.91 2.12 4.37
CA GLU A 45 10.15 2.79 3.97
C GLU A 45 9.86 4.14 3.31
N ALA A 46 10.73 5.12 3.53
CA ALA A 46 10.69 6.41 2.87
C ALA A 46 11.96 6.57 2.02
N CYS A 47 11.80 6.66 0.70
CA CYS A 47 12.86 7.14 -0.17
C CYS A 47 12.82 8.68 -0.14
N GLY A 48 13.99 9.33 -0.01
CA GLY A 48 14.09 10.79 -0.07
C GLY A 48 13.41 11.30 -1.34
N GLY A 49 12.47 12.23 -1.22
CA GLY A 49 11.72 12.76 -2.35
C GLY A 49 12.64 13.29 -3.44
N SER A 50 12.24 13.15 -4.71
CA SER A 50 12.95 13.72 -5.85
C SER A 50 13.18 15.22 -5.60
N THR A 51 14.44 15.65 -5.60
CA THR A 51 14.81 17.05 -5.80
C THR A 51 14.30 17.55 -7.13
#